data_AF-A0A919T050-F1
#
_entry.id   AF-A0A919T050-F1
#
_cell.length_a   1.000
_cell.length_b   1.000
_cell.length_c   1.000
_cell.angle_alpha   90.00
_cell.angle_beta   90.00
_cell.angle_gamma   90.00
#
_symmetry.space_group_name_H-M   'P 1'
#
loop_
_entity.id
_entity.type
_entity.pdbx_description
1 polymer ?
#
loop_
_entity_poly.entity_id
_entity_poly.type
_entity_poly.pdbx_seq_one_letter_code
_entity_poly.pdbx_strand_id
1 'polypeptide(L)'
;MTEIGWIGFAGAWLLVVGPLYQGARELLGLEVDREGMEAAVAGVAPPAKPTAWWWLVPPVMLILQQRWSGTYRRQAMQRLTAQQRAQYAGFKQKASGWFVVATGAFLLAVKETWELAEHLEWSHLIFAVVIAAMIVLALVPPSIATSRASAERYAA
;
A
#
# COMPACT_ATOMS: atom_id res chain seq x y z
N MET A 1 6.66 -33.90 -2.72
CA MET A 1 7.22 -32.53 -2.87
C MET A 1 6.15 -31.44 -2.90
N THR A 2 4.87 -31.75 -3.17
CA THR A 2 3.76 -30.78 -3.19
C THR A 2 3.46 -30.11 -1.84
N GLU A 3 3.61 -30.83 -0.72
CA GLU A 3 3.37 -30.28 0.63
C GLU A 3 4.31 -29.10 0.96
N ILE A 4 5.58 -29.18 0.55
CA ILE A 4 6.56 -28.11 0.78
C ILE A 4 6.17 -26.86 -0.04
N GLY A 5 5.69 -27.02 -1.27
CA GLY A 5 5.23 -25.91 -2.10
C GLY A 5 4.04 -25.15 -1.49
N TRP A 6 3.09 -25.86 -0.88
CA TRP A 6 1.97 -25.24 -0.16
C TRP A 6 2.43 -24.48 1.09
N ILE A 7 3.43 -24.99 1.81
CA ILE A 7 4.02 -24.29 2.97
C ILE A 7 4.75 -23.02 2.51
N GLY A 8 5.53 -23.09 1.43
CA GLY A 8 6.21 -21.94 0.84
C GLY A 8 5.23 -20.85 0.40
N PHE A 9 4.19 -21.24 -0.33
CA PHE A 9 3.07 -20.37 -0.70
C PHE A 9 2.43 -19.69 0.52
N ALA A 10 2.00 -20.47 1.52
CA ALA A 10 1.32 -19.94 2.69
C ALA A 10 2.25 -19.00 3.50
N GLY A 11 3.50 -19.40 3.72
CA GLY A 11 4.49 -18.61 4.43
C GLY A 11 4.79 -17.28 3.74
N ALA A 12 4.93 -17.29 2.41
CA ALA A 12 5.20 -16.06 1.67
C ALA A 12 4.03 -15.08 1.72
N TRP A 13 2.78 -15.55 1.62
CA TRP A 13 1.62 -14.68 1.78
C TRP A 13 1.44 -14.16 3.20
N LEU A 14 1.79 -14.93 4.24
CA LEU A 14 1.85 -14.42 5.62
C LEU A 14 2.88 -13.30 5.78
N LEU A 15 4.02 -13.39 5.10
CA LEU A 15 5.01 -12.31 5.07
C LEU A 15 4.50 -11.04 4.38
N VAL A 16 3.48 -11.13 3.52
CA VAL A 16 2.81 -9.95 2.94
C VAL A 16 1.88 -9.32 3.97
N VAL A 17 1.08 -10.13 4.66
CA VAL A 17 0.08 -9.64 5.63
C VAL A 17 0.74 -8.95 6.82
N GLY A 18 1.85 -9.49 7.34
CA GLY A 18 2.57 -8.94 8.49
C GLY A 18 2.89 -7.43 8.40
N PRO A 19 3.69 -6.98 7.43
CA PRO A 19 4.03 -5.57 7.25
C PRO A 19 2.84 -4.70 6.87
N LEU A 20 1.83 -5.22 6.15
CA LEU A 20 0.60 -4.48 5.85
C LEU A 20 -0.19 -4.20 7.14
N TYR A 21 -0.37 -5.22 7.98
CA TYR A 21 -1.06 -5.09 9.26
C TYR A 21 -0.31 -4.17 10.23
N GLN A 22 1.01 -4.37 10.36
CA GLN A 22 1.85 -3.55 11.24
C GLN A 22 1.90 -2.09 10.77
N GLY A 23 2.07 -1.88 9.46
CA GLY A 23 2.02 -0.56 8.85
C GLY A 23 0.67 0.12 9.07
N ALA A 24 -0.44 -0.58 8.83
CA ALA A 24 -1.77 -0.02 9.08
C ALA A 24 -1.96 0.39 10.55
N ARG A 25 -1.54 -0.45 11.51
CA ARG A 25 -1.63 -0.11 12.94
C ARG A 25 -0.76 1.07 13.34
N GLU A 26 0.47 1.12 12.86
CA GLU A 26 1.37 2.23 13.15
C GLU A 26 0.88 3.55 12.55
N LEU A 27 0.21 3.50 11.39
CA LEU A 27 -0.40 4.67 10.76
C LEU A 27 -1.71 5.08 11.44
N LEU A 28 -2.52 4.14 11.92
CA LEU A 28 -3.72 4.43 12.72
C LEU A 28 -3.37 5.03 14.08
N GLY A 29 -2.25 4.64 14.67
CA GLY A 29 -1.73 5.22 15.92
C GLY A 29 -1.10 6.60 15.75
N LEU A 30 -0.99 7.13 14.53
CA LEU A 30 -0.57 8.51 14.31
C LEU A 30 -1.78 9.44 14.35
N GLU A 31 -1.81 10.31 15.35
CA GLU A 31 -2.72 11.46 15.38
C GLU A 31 -2.28 12.48 14.34
N VAL A 32 -2.83 12.36 13.13
CA VAL A 32 -2.62 13.31 12.04
C VAL A 32 -3.83 14.22 11.97
N ASP A 33 -3.60 15.53 12.03
CA ASP A 33 -4.61 16.56 11.79
C ASP A 33 -4.99 16.62 10.30
N ARG A 34 -5.71 15.60 9.82
CA ARG A 34 -6.06 15.45 8.40
C ARG A 34 -6.94 16.60 7.93
N GLU A 35 -7.95 16.96 8.73
CA GLU A 35 -8.90 18.02 8.41
C GLU A 35 -8.21 19.39 8.35
N GLY A 36 -7.33 19.72 9.31
CA GLY A 36 -6.58 20.97 9.30
C GLY A 36 -5.54 21.02 8.18
N MET A 37 -4.94 19.88 7.81
CA MET A 37 -4.05 19.80 6.65
C MET A 37 -4.81 19.97 5.32
N GLU A 38 -5.98 19.35 5.17
CA GLU A 38 -6.83 19.50 3.99
C GLU A 38 -7.31 20.95 3.84
N ALA A 39 -7.78 21.57 4.92
CA ALA A 39 -8.18 22.96 4.94
C ALA A 39 -7.03 23.92 4.57
N ALA A 40 -5.81 23.65 5.06
CA ALA A 40 -4.62 24.45 4.75
C ALA A 40 -4.20 24.35 3.27
N VAL A 41 -4.47 23.20 2.62
CA VAL A 41 -4.09 22.94 1.22
C VAL A 41 -5.23 23.24 0.24
N ALA A 42 -6.48 23.41 0.69
CA ALA A 42 -7.65 23.68 -0.14
C ALA A 42 -7.48 24.89 -1.11
N GLY A 43 -6.65 25.87 -0.74
CA GLY A 43 -6.32 27.04 -1.57
C GLY A 43 -5.17 26.84 -2.56
N VAL A 44 -4.57 25.65 -2.65
CA VAL A 44 -3.48 25.36 -3.59
C VAL A 44 -4.08 24.77 -4.86
N ALA A 45 -4.10 25.56 -5.92
CA ALA A 45 -4.59 25.09 -7.22
C ALA A 45 -3.73 23.90 -7.71
N PRO A 46 -4.34 22.78 -8.12
CA PRO A 46 -3.58 21.68 -8.72
C PRO A 46 -2.91 22.16 -10.01
N PRO A 47 -1.67 21.72 -10.30
CA PRO A 47 -0.98 22.10 -11.53
C PRO A 47 -1.78 21.62 -12.74
N ALA A 48 -1.80 22.42 -13.80
CA ALA A 48 -2.40 22.03 -15.08
C ALA A 48 -1.81 20.68 -15.52
N LYS A 49 -2.68 19.71 -15.86
CA LYS A 49 -2.27 18.35 -16.23
C LYS A 49 -1.53 18.35 -17.59
N PRO A 50 -0.59 17.41 -17.82
CA PRO A 50 0.17 17.42 -19.06
C PRO A 50 -0.77 17.03 -20.17
N THR A 51 -0.60 17.66 -21.33
CA THR A 51 -1.29 17.23 -22.54
C THR A 51 -0.98 15.75 -22.79
N ALA A 52 -2.01 14.99 -23.16
CA ALA A 52 -1.90 13.54 -23.38
C ALA A 52 -0.83 13.16 -24.43
N TRP A 53 -0.42 14.11 -25.27
CA TRP A 53 0.65 13.96 -26.26
C TRP A 53 1.98 13.44 -25.69
N TRP A 54 2.30 13.76 -24.43
CA TRP A 54 3.52 13.26 -23.79
C TRP A 54 3.53 11.74 -23.56
N TRP A 55 2.38 11.06 -23.66
CA TRP A 55 2.33 9.58 -23.65
C TRP A 55 3.05 8.94 -24.84
N LEU A 56 3.25 9.67 -25.94
CA LEU A 56 4.04 9.17 -27.08
C LEU A 56 5.52 8.97 -26.71
N VAL A 57 5.98 9.58 -25.61
CA VAL A 57 7.34 9.39 -25.08
C VAL A 57 7.25 9.10 -23.57
N PRO A 58 7.00 7.84 -23.17
CA PRO A 58 6.75 7.47 -21.77
C PRO A 58 7.82 7.95 -20.78
N PRO A 59 9.14 7.86 -21.07
CA PRO A 59 10.17 8.36 -20.15
C PRO A 59 10.03 9.85 -19.84
N VAL A 60 9.69 10.67 -20.84
CA VAL A 60 9.55 12.12 -20.68
C VAL A 60 8.32 12.45 -19.84
N MET A 61 7.21 11.73 -20.06
CA MET A 61 6.00 11.88 -19.26
C MET A 61 6.27 11.58 -17.77
N LEU A 62 6.99 10.50 -17.47
CA LEU A 62 7.34 10.15 -16.09
C LEU A 62 8.15 11.26 -15.41
N ILE A 63 9.13 11.85 -16.10
CA ILE A 63 9.94 12.96 -15.59
C ILE A 63 9.09 14.22 -15.35
N LEU A 64 8.21 14.56 -16.30
CA LEU A 64 7.29 15.71 -16.17
C LEU A 64 6.34 15.52 -14.98
N GLN A 65 5.75 14.33 -14.86
CA GLN A 65 4.86 13.99 -13.76
C GLN A 65 5.56 14.07 -12.40
N GLN A 66 6.81 13.58 -12.30
CA GLN A 66 7.63 13.71 -11.08
C GLN A 66 7.93 15.17 -10.74
N ARG A 67 8.30 15.99 -11.73
CA ARG A 67 8.57 17.41 -11.50
C ARG A 67 7.33 18.16 -11.03
N TRP A 68 6.17 17.89 -11.60
CA TRP A 68 4.93 18.62 -11.30
C TRP A 68 4.33 18.23 -9.97
N SER A 69 4.27 16.92 -9.70
CA SER A 69 3.92 16.42 -8.36
C SER A 69 4.86 16.98 -7.29
N GLY A 70 6.16 17.11 -7.61
CA GLY A 70 7.15 17.73 -6.72
C GLY A 70 6.89 19.22 -6.46
N THR A 71 6.50 20.00 -7.47
CA THR A 71 6.20 21.43 -7.31
C THR A 71 4.91 21.66 -6.52
N TYR A 72 3.83 20.95 -6.86
CA TYR A 72 2.57 21.01 -6.11
C TYR A 72 2.76 20.59 -4.65
N ARG A 73 3.46 19.47 -4.41
CA ARG A 73 3.76 19.01 -3.05
C ARG A 73 4.56 20.04 -2.25
N ARG A 74 5.52 20.73 -2.88
CA ARG A 74 6.28 21.80 -2.21
C ARG A 74 5.38 22.98 -1.85
N GLN A 75 4.51 23.42 -2.74
CA GLN A 75 3.56 24.50 -2.48
C GLN A 75 2.56 24.14 -1.38
N ALA A 76 2.03 22.92 -1.40
CA ALA A 76 1.16 22.40 -0.34
C ALA A 76 1.88 22.35 1.02
N MET A 77 3.12 21.84 1.07
CA MET A 77 3.90 21.78 2.31
C MET A 77 4.24 23.17 2.88
N GLN A 78 4.34 24.22 2.05
CA GLN A 78 4.56 25.59 2.51
C GLN A 78 3.34 26.19 3.23
N ARG A 79 2.13 25.68 2.93
CA ARG A 79 0.90 26.12 3.62
C ARG A 79 0.71 25.45 4.98
N LEU A 80 1.44 24.38 5.26
CA LEU A 80 1.35 23.64 6.51
C LEU A 80 2.19 24.27 7.62
N THR A 81 1.68 24.19 8.84
CA THR A 81 2.43 24.53 10.05
C THR A 81 3.65 23.61 10.22
N ALA A 82 4.62 24.02 11.04
CA ALA A 82 5.78 23.16 11.34
C ALA A 82 5.35 21.82 11.97
N GLN A 83 4.32 21.86 12.83
CA GLN A 83 3.74 20.68 13.46
C GLN A 83 3.08 19.74 12.44
N GLN A 84 2.26 20.26 11.54
CA GLN A 84 1.61 19.47 10.48
C GLN A 84 2.63 18.85 9.51
N ARG A 85 3.71 19.58 9.20
CA ARG A 85 4.83 19.04 8.40
C ARG A 85 5.54 17.89 9.13
N ALA A 86 5.77 18.01 10.43
CA ALA A 86 6.37 16.95 11.23
C ALA A 86 5.46 15.71 11.30
N GLN A 87 4.14 15.89 11.51
CA GLN A 87 3.15 14.81 11.46
C GLN A 87 3.14 14.11 10.09
N TYR A 88 3.13 14.87 8.99
CA TYR A 88 3.19 14.31 7.64
C TYR A 88 4.50 13.56 7.37
N ALA A 89 5.64 14.10 7.80
CA ALA A 89 6.93 13.45 7.65
C ALA A 89 6.98 12.12 8.44
N GLY A 90 6.47 12.11 9.66
CA GLY A 90 6.35 10.90 10.48
C GLY A 90 5.44 9.85 9.85
N PHE A 91 4.27 10.26 9.36
CA PHE A 91 3.35 9.39 8.60
C PHE A 91 4.06 8.79 7.39
N LYS A 92 4.70 9.62 6.57
CA LYS A 92 5.38 9.19 5.35
C LYS A 92 6.53 8.23 5.66
N GLN A 93 7.33 8.52 6.69
CA GLN A 93 8.46 7.66 7.06
C GLN A 93 7.99 6.27 7.47
N LYS A 94 6.97 6.18 8.34
CA LYS A 94 6.40 4.88 8.76
C LYS A 94 5.74 4.15 7.58
N ALA A 95 4.94 4.86 6.77
CA ALA A 95 4.29 4.29 5.60
C ALA A 95 5.30 3.74 4.60
N SER A 96 6.35 4.51 4.27
CA SER A 96 7.38 4.07 3.32
C SER A 96 8.19 2.89 3.82
N GLY A 97 8.50 2.82 5.12
CA GLY A 97 9.22 1.68 5.70
C GLY A 97 8.46 0.38 5.51
N TRP A 98 7.19 0.34 5.95
CA TRP A 98 6.36 -0.86 5.81
C TRP A 98 6.00 -1.19 4.36
N PHE A 99 5.85 -0.18 3.51
CA PHE A 99 5.59 -0.38 2.07
C PHE A 99 6.73 -1.12 1.36
N VAL A 100 7.99 -0.79 1.66
CA VAL A 100 9.15 -1.49 1.07
C VAL A 100 9.16 -2.95 1.49
N VAL A 101 8.93 -3.23 2.78
CA VAL A 101 8.89 -4.60 3.31
C VAL A 101 7.74 -5.40 2.69
N ALA A 102 6.53 -4.81 2.63
CA ALA A 102 5.37 -5.46 2.01
C ALA A 102 5.59 -5.74 0.52
N THR A 103 6.25 -4.82 -0.20
CA THR A 103 6.60 -5.01 -1.61
C THR A 103 7.57 -6.17 -1.80
N GLY A 104 8.63 -6.24 -0.98
CA GLY A 104 9.58 -7.35 -1.02
C GLY A 104 8.92 -8.69 -0.72
N ALA A 105 8.07 -8.76 0.31
CA ALA A 105 7.30 -9.95 0.64
C ALA A 105 6.32 -10.34 -0.49
N PHE A 106 5.69 -9.36 -1.14
CA PHE A 106 4.77 -9.62 -2.25
C PHE A 106 5.48 -10.23 -3.46
N LEU A 107 6.66 -9.72 -3.82
CA LEU A 107 7.46 -10.31 -4.90
C LEU A 107 7.85 -11.76 -4.59
N LEU A 108 8.22 -12.04 -3.33
CA LEU A 108 8.48 -13.41 -2.89
C LEU A 108 7.22 -14.29 -2.99
N ALA A 109 6.07 -13.79 -2.54
CA ALA A 109 4.81 -14.52 -2.62
C ALA A 109 4.37 -14.82 -4.06
N VAL A 110 4.59 -13.89 -4.99
CA VAL A 110 4.34 -14.10 -6.43
C VAL A 110 5.25 -15.22 -6.95
N LYS A 111 6.54 -15.21 -6.60
CA LYS A 111 7.51 -16.26 -6.99
C LYS A 111 7.12 -17.63 -6.43
N GLU A 112 6.79 -17.73 -5.15
CA GLU A 112 6.37 -19.01 -4.54
C GLU A 112 5.04 -19.51 -5.12
N THR A 113 4.11 -18.60 -5.42
CA THR A 113 2.85 -18.96 -6.11
C THR A 113 3.12 -19.44 -7.53
N TRP A 114 4.10 -18.86 -8.23
CA TRP A 114 4.50 -19.29 -9.56
C TRP A 114 5.12 -20.69 -9.55
N GLU A 115 6.04 -20.96 -8.62
CA GLU A 115 6.64 -22.29 -8.48
C GLU A 115 5.57 -23.34 -8.14
N LEU A 116 4.62 -23.03 -7.26
CA LEU A 116 3.49 -23.92 -6.97
C LEU A 116 2.60 -24.15 -8.21
N ALA A 117 2.33 -23.10 -8.99
CA ALA A 117 1.57 -23.17 -10.22
C ALA A 117 2.25 -24.06 -11.27
N GLU A 118 3.58 -23.95 -11.43
CA GLU A 118 4.35 -24.81 -12.33
C GLU A 118 4.31 -26.28 -11.91
N HIS A 119 4.47 -26.58 -10.61
CA HIS A 119 4.42 -27.95 -10.10
C HIS A 119 3.04 -28.60 -10.23
N LEU A 120 1.98 -27.80 -10.21
CA LEU A 120 0.60 -28.25 -10.36
C LEU A 120 0.06 -28.07 -11.79
N GLU A 121 0.92 -27.68 -12.73
CA GLU A 121 0.59 -27.42 -14.14
C GLU A 121 -0.61 -26.46 -14.32
N TRP A 122 -0.72 -25.44 -13.48
CA TRP A 122 -1.78 -24.45 -13.58
C TRP A 122 -1.66 -23.61 -14.84
N SER A 123 -2.81 -23.26 -15.43
CA SER A 123 -2.84 -22.26 -16.49
C SER A 123 -2.52 -20.85 -15.95
N HIS A 124 -2.04 -19.95 -16.81
CA HIS A 124 -1.77 -18.56 -16.45
C HIS A 124 -3.00 -17.81 -15.91
N LEU A 125 -4.22 -18.21 -16.32
CA LEU A 125 -5.45 -17.64 -15.79
C LEU A 125 -5.67 -18.02 -14.32
N ILE A 126 -5.48 -19.28 -13.96
CA ILE A 126 -5.61 -19.75 -12.58
C ILE A 126 -4.60 -19.04 -11.70
N PHE A 127 -3.34 -18.95 -12.16
CA PHE A 127 -2.31 -18.18 -11.48
C PHE A 127 -2.74 -16.72 -11.23
N ALA A 128 -3.21 -16.01 -12.26
CA ALA A 128 -3.66 -14.62 -12.12
C ALA A 128 -4.84 -14.48 -11.14
N VAL A 129 -5.81 -15.40 -11.18
CA VAL A 129 -6.95 -15.42 -10.26
C VAL A 129 -6.49 -15.65 -8.81
N VAL A 130 -5.57 -16.58 -8.59
CA VAL A 130 -5.02 -16.85 -7.25
C VAL A 130 -4.26 -15.63 -6.73
N ILE A 131 -3.41 -15.00 -7.54
CA ILE A 131 -2.72 -13.76 -7.16
C ILE A 131 -3.74 -12.67 -6.77
N ALA A 132 -4.76 -12.44 -7.60
CA ALA A 132 -5.78 -11.43 -7.32
C ALA A 132 -6.55 -11.74 -6.02
N ALA A 133 -6.96 -13.00 -5.82
CA ALA A 133 -7.65 -13.44 -4.61
C ALA A 133 -6.79 -13.24 -3.36
N MET A 134 -5.51 -13.59 -3.42
CA MET A 134 -4.59 -13.45 -2.29
C MET A 134 -4.26 -11.99 -1.97
N ILE A 135 -4.17 -11.10 -2.97
CA ILE A 135 -4.05 -9.66 -2.74
C ILE A 135 -5.28 -9.14 -1.99
N VAL A 136 -6.49 -9.51 -2.43
CA VAL A 136 -7.73 -9.12 -1.74
C VAL A 136 -7.71 -9.63 -0.30
N LEU A 137 -7.34 -10.89 -0.10
CA LEU A 137 -7.25 -11.51 1.24
C LEU A 137 -6.24 -10.80 2.14
N ALA A 138 -5.08 -10.41 1.61
CA ALA A 138 -4.04 -9.73 2.37
C ALA A 138 -4.39 -8.28 2.73
N LEU A 139 -5.25 -7.65 1.93
CA LEU A 139 -5.73 -6.29 2.16
C LEU A 139 -6.95 -6.23 3.09
N VAL A 140 -7.71 -7.34 3.25
CA VAL A 140 -8.82 -7.40 4.20
C VAL A 140 -8.24 -7.40 5.63
N PRO A 141 -8.50 -6.36 6.44
CA PRO A 141 -7.95 -6.29 7.78
C PRO A 141 -8.47 -7.45 8.65
N PRO A 142 -7.60 -8.18 9.38
CA PRO A 142 -8.04 -9.19 10.35
C PRO A 142 -8.92 -8.60 11.48
N SER A 143 -8.95 -7.27 11.62
CA SER A 143 -9.83 -6.57 12.56
C SER A 143 -11.33 -6.70 12.22
N ILE A 144 -11.71 -6.99 10.97
CA ILE A 144 -13.12 -7.28 10.62
C ILE A 144 -13.54 -8.65 11.19
N ALA A 145 -12.59 -9.57 11.38
CA ALA A 145 -12.85 -10.87 12.00
C ALA A 145 -12.85 -10.81 13.55
N THR A 146 -12.11 -9.88 14.16
CA THR A 146 -11.93 -9.80 15.62
C THR A 146 -12.83 -8.78 16.33
N SER A 147 -13.33 -7.74 15.64
CA SER A 147 -14.24 -6.74 16.25
C SER A 147 -15.58 -7.35 16.69
N ARG A 148 -16.05 -8.41 16.02
CA ARG A 148 -17.22 -9.19 16.45
C ARG A 148 -17.01 -9.91 17.78
N ALA A 149 -15.82 -10.46 18.01
CA ALA A 149 -15.50 -11.21 19.23
C ALA A 149 -15.31 -10.33 20.48
N SER A 150 -14.94 -9.05 20.30
CA SER A 150 -14.82 -8.09 21.41
C SER A 150 -16.16 -7.47 21.81
N ALA A 151 -17.08 -7.27 20.86
CA ALA A 151 -18.41 -6.75 21.13
C ALA A 151 -19.27 -7.72 21.96
N GLU A 152 -19.11 -9.02 21.74
CA GLU A 152 -19.82 -10.07 22.50
C GLU A 152 -19.32 -10.22 23.95
N ARG A 153 -18.05 -9.85 24.24
CA ARG A 153 -17.48 -9.91 25.61
C ARG A 153 -17.82 -8.73 26.52
N TYR A 154 -18.31 -7.62 25.96
CA TYR A 154 -18.80 -6.47 26.74
C TYR A 154 -20.33 -6.43 26.81
N ALA A 155 -21.02 -7.33 26.11
CA ALA A 155 -22.47 -7.50 26.12
C ALA A 155 -22.95 -8.67 27.00
N ALA A 156 -22.02 -9.34 27.71
CA ALA A 156 -22.25 -10.41 28.68
C ALA A 156 -21.71 -9.99 30.05
#